data_AF-A0A4Q5SIC0-F1
#
_entry.id   AF-A0A4Q5SIC0-F1
#
_cell.length_a   1.000
_cell.length_b   1.000
_cell.length_c   1.000
_cell.angle_alpha   90.00
_cell.angle_beta   90.00
_cell.angle_gamma   90.00
#
_symmetry.space_group_name_H-M   'P 1'
#
loop_
_entity.id
_entity.type
_entity.pdbx_description
1 polymer ?
#
loop_
_entity_poly.entity_id
_entity_poly.type
_entity_poly.pdbx_seq_one_letter_code
_entity_poly.pdbx_strand_id
1 'polypeptide(L)' 'MKTITLTMPDSFEMDNREVAMLVASALYEKGKLSLGQAAEMAGLTKKTFAELLGNYNVSIFNYPESDINSDIKNA' A
#
# COMPACT_ATOMS: atom_id res chain seq x y z
N MET A 1 -4.63 17.37 -0.61
CA MET A 1 -3.81 16.36 -1.32
C MET A 1 -2.37 16.84 -1.35
N LYS A 2 -1.39 15.93 -1.29
CA LYS A 2 0.04 16.25 -1.40
C LYS A 2 0.62 15.49 -2.59
N THR A 3 1.49 16.13 -3.36
CA THR A 3 2.14 15.52 -4.54
C THR A 3 3.62 15.33 -4.27
N ILE A 4 4.14 14.15 -4.58
CA ILE A 4 5.57 13.81 -4.51
C ILE A 4 6.02 13.49 -5.94
N THR A 5 7.11 14.12 -6.39
CA THR A 5 7.67 13.91 -7.73
C THR A 5 9.03 13.24 -7.60
N LEU A 6 9.24 12.18 -8.38
CA LEU A 6 10.50 11.44 -8.46
C LEU A 6 10.99 11.47 -9.91
N THR A 7 12.28 11.68 -10.11
CA THR A 7 12.93 11.54 -11.41
C THR A 7 13.58 10.17 -11.47
N MET A 8 13.21 9.36 -12.45
CA MET A 8 13.75 8.02 -12.66
C MET A 8 14.71 8.01 -13.86
N PRO A 9 15.65 7.06 -13.92
CA PRO A 9 16.45 6.84 -15.12
C PRO A 9 15.59 6.40 -16.32
N ASP A 10 16.02 6.72 -17.54
CA ASP A 10 15.29 6.34 -18.76
C ASP A 10 15.19 4.81 -18.95
N SER A 11 16.08 4.05 -18.30
CA SER A 11 16.06 2.57 -18.30
C SER A 11 15.04 1.98 -17.32
N PHE A 12 14.22 2.80 -16.67
CA PHE A 12 13.23 2.34 -15.72
C PHE A 12 11.99 1.80 -16.45
N GLU A 13 11.73 0.51 -16.30
CA GLU A 13 10.72 -0.21 -17.10
C GLU A 13 9.34 -0.29 -16.43
N MET A 14 9.11 0.41 -15.30
CA MET A 14 7.79 0.43 -14.66
C MET A 14 7.00 1.68 -15.04
N ASP A 15 5.71 1.50 -15.30
CA ASP A 15 4.81 2.62 -15.55
C ASP A 15 4.34 3.30 -14.25
N ASN A 16 3.66 4.44 -14.38
CA ASN A 16 3.18 5.22 -13.24
C ASN A 16 2.19 4.42 -12.36
N ARG A 17 1.43 3.48 -12.92
CA ARG A 17 0.44 2.69 -12.21
C ARG A 17 1.10 1.59 -11.39
N GLU A 18 2.12 0.94 -11.92
CA GLU A 18 2.96 -0.04 -11.21
C GLU A 18 3.68 0.62 -10.03
N VAL A 19 4.27 1.80 -10.24
CA VAL A 19 4.87 2.59 -9.16
C VAL A 19 3.84 3.00 -8.12
N ALA A 20 2.67 3.50 -8.53
CA ALA A 20 1.62 3.89 -7.60
C ALA A 20 1.12 2.70 -6.77
N MET A 21 0.94 1.52 -7.37
CA MET A 21 0.56 0.30 -6.66
C MET A 21 1.63 -0.15 -5.67
N LEU A 22 2.90 -0.13 -6.07
CA LEU A 22 4.03 -0.48 -5.19
C LEU A 22 4.08 0.45 -3.96
N VAL A 23 3.97 1.75 -4.17
CA VAL A 23 4.01 2.73 -3.07
C VAL A 23 2.76 2.63 -2.18
N ALA A 24 1.58 2.53 -2.78
CA ALA A 24 0.31 2.44 -2.05
C ALA A 24 0.24 1.18 -1.18
N SER A 25 0.64 0.03 -1.72
CA SER A 25 0.67 -1.25 -0.99
C SER A 25 1.66 -1.21 0.18
N ALA A 26 2.88 -0.71 -0.03
CA ALA A 26 3.87 -0.58 1.04
C ALA A 26 3.42 0.40 2.15
N LEU A 27 2.75 1.50 1.80
CA LEU A 27 2.23 2.45 2.79
C LEU A 27 1.01 1.91 3.53
N TYR A 28 0.17 1.11 2.85
CA TYR A 28 -0.91 0.37 3.48
C TYR A 28 -0.35 -0.61 4.51
N GLU A 29 0.57 -1.49 4.11
CA GLU A 29 1.21 -2.48 4.99
C GLU A 29 1.85 -1.85 6.23
N LYS A 30 2.42 -0.64 6.10
CA LYS A 30 3.00 0.11 7.23
C LYS A 30 1.97 0.84 8.10
N GLY A 31 0.68 0.67 7.85
CA GLY A 31 -0.42 1.38 8.53
C GLY A 31 -0.42 2.89 8.30
N LYS A 32 0.33 3.41 7.32
CA LYS A 32 0.42 4.85 7.03
C LYS A 32 -0.75 5.34 6.20
N LEU A 33 -1.33 4.47 5.39
CA LEU A 33 -2.57 4.69 4.67
C LEU A 33 -3.58 3.64 5.06
N SER A 34 -4.84 4.06 5.22
CA SER A 34 -5.95 3.12 5.22
C SER A 34 -6.10 2.46 3.84
N LEU A 35 -6.79 1.32 3.78
CA LEU A 35 -7.11 0.63 2.52
C LEU A 35 -7.74 1.59 1.49
N GLY A 36 -8.60 2.51 1.95
CA GLY A 36 -9.26 3.49 1.10
C GLY A 36 -8.31 4.55 0.52
N GLN A 37 -7.42 5.08 1.35
CA GLN A 37 -6.45 6.09 0.91
C GLN A 37 -5.39 5.49 -0.01
N ALA A 38 -4.98 4.26 0.24
CA ALA A 38 -4.06 3.54 -0.63
C ALA A 38 -4.72 3.22 -1.99
N ALA A 39 -5.99 2.80 -1.99
CA ALA A 39 -6.74 2.61 -3.22
C ALA A 39 -6.87 3.91 -4.05
N GLU A 40 -7.19 5.03 -3.39
CA GLU A 40 -7.26 6.35 -4.04
C GLU A 40 -5.91 6.76 -4.65
N MET A 41 -4.81 6.55 -3.93
CA MET A 41 -3.45 6.80 -4.43
C MET A 41 -3.12 5.97 -5.68
N ALA A 42 -3.56 4.72 -5.72
CA ALA A 42 -3.38 3.84 -6.88
C ALA A 42 -4.37 4.11 -8.03
N GLY A 43 -5.32 5.05 -7.87
CA GLY A 43 -6.36 5.31 -8.87
C GLY A 43 -7.37 4.16 -8.99
N LEU A 44 -7.62 3.43 -7.89
CA LEU A 44 -8.46 2.24 -7.85
C LEU A 44 -9.64 2.40 -6.88
N THR A 45 -10.65 1.55 -7.07
CA THR A 45 -11.67 1.33 -6.04
C THR A 45 -11.07 0.56 -4.87
N LYS A 46 -11.65 0.70 -3.67
CA LYS A 46 -11.23 -0.06 -2.48
C LYS A 46 -11.23 -1.58 -2.72
N LYS A 47 -12.24 -2.07 -3.44
CA LYS A 47 -12.41 -3.48 -3.78
C LYS A 47 -11.27 -3.96 -4.69
N THR A 48 -11.04 -3.24 -5.80
CA THR A 48 -9.99 -3.59 -6.76
C THR A 48 -8.59 -3.55 -6.12
N PHE A 49 -8.33 -2.55 -5.27
CA PHE A 49 -7.06 -2.48 -4.56
C PHE A 49 -6.86 -3.69 -3.64
N ALA A 50 -7.88 -4.04 -2.84
CA ALA A 50 -7.83 -5.20 -1.95
C ALA A 50 -7.59 -6.53 -2.68
N GLU A 51 -8.20 -6.72 -3.85
CA GLU A 51 -8.00 -7.88 -4.72
C GLU A 51 -6.56 -7.97 -5.25
N LEU A 52 -5.92 -6.82 -5.52
CA LEU A 52 -4.58 -6.75 -6.09
C LEU A 52 -3.45 -6.82 -5.05
N LEU A 53 -3.72 -6.62 -3.76
CA LEU A 53 -2.70 -6.66 -2.70
C LEU A 53 -1.88 -7.97 -2.70
N GLY A 54 -2.53 -9.10 -3.00
CA GLY A 54 -1.86 -10.40 -3.06
C GLY A 54 -0.75 -10.46 -4.12
N ASN A 55 -0.87 -9.72 -5.23
CA ASN A 55 0.16 -9.67 -6.27
C ASN A 55 1.43 -8.93 -5.81
N TYR A 56 1.31 -8.14 -4.75
CA TYR A 56 2.40 -7.36 -4.15
C TYR A 56 2.90 -7.99 -2.84
N ASN A 57 2.51 -9.23 -2.54
CA ASN A 57 2.81 -9.94 -1.29
C ASN A 57 2.35 -9.20 -0.01
N VAL A 58 1.35 -8.33 -0.13
CA VAL A 58 0.78 -7.61 1.01
C VAL A 58 -0.50 -8.30 1.47
N SER A 59 -0.59 -8.56 2.78
CA SER A 59 -1.80 -9.12 3.38
C SER A 59 -2.98 -8.14 3.24
N ILE A 60 -4.15 -8.67 2.87
CA ILE A 60 -5.42 -7.92 2.91
C ILE A 60 -5.80 -7.52 4.34
N PHE A 61 -5.33 -8.28 5.32
CA PHE A 61 -5.43 -7.91 6.72
C PHE A 61 -4.16 -7.16 7.11
N ASN A 62 -4.26 -5.83 7.07
CA ASN A 62 -3.25 -4.96 7.64
C ASN A 62 -3.37 -4.98 9.16
N TYR A 63 -2.63 -5.88 9.79
CA TYR A 63 -2.40 -5.90 11.23
C TYR A 63 -1.10 -5.15 11.52
N PRO A 64 -1.15 -3.87 11.87
CA PRO A 64 0.07 -3.15 12.24
C PRO A 64 0.72 -3.83 13.45
N GLU A 65 2.06 -3.80 13.52
CA GLU A 65 2.82 -4.44 14.62
C GLU A 65 2.36 -3.97 16.02
N SER A 66 1.78 -2.77 16.13
CA SER A 66 1.18 -2.27 17.36
C SER A 66 0.07 -3.17 17.91
N ASP A 67 -0.71 -3.76 17.01
CA ASP A 67 -1.89 -4.54 17.36
C ASP A 67 -1.45 -5.94 17.78
N ILE A 68 -0.46 -6.53 17.09
CA ILE A 68 0.18 -7.80 17.47
C ILE A 68 0.79 -7.69 18.88
N ASN A 69 1.52 -6.61 19.17
CA ASN A 69 2.10 -6.39 20.49
C ASN A 69 1.05 -6.21 21.59
N SER A 70 -0.12 -5.66 21.25
CA SER A 70 -1.23 -5.50 22.19
C SER A 70 -1.89 -6.84 22.48
N ASP A 71 -2.05 -7.70 21.47
CA ASP A 71 -2.62 -9.04 21.65
C ASP A 71 -1.71 -9.95 22.48
N ILE A 72 -0.39 -9.91 22.26
CA ILE A 72 0.58 -10.68 23.06
C ILE A 72 0.55 -10.27 24.54
N LYS A 73 0.36 -8.97 24.85
CA LYS A 73 0.32 -8.49 26.24
C LYS A 73 -0.95 -8.87 26.99
N ASN A 74 -2.03 -9.20 26.28
CA ASN A 74 -3.34 -9.50 26.86
C ASN A 74 -3.68 -11.01 26.83
N ALA A 75 -2.72 -11.87 26.46
CA ALA A 75 -2.81 -13.33 26.46
C ALA A 75 -2.16 -13.94 27.71
#